data_AF-A0A523PUD1-F1
#
_entry.id   AF-A0A523PUD1-F1
#
_cell.length_a   1.000
_cell.length_b   1.000
_cell.length_c   1.000
_cell.angle_alpha   90.00
_cell.angle_beta   90.00
_cell.angle_gamma   90.00
#
_symmetry.space_group_name_H-M   'P 1'
#
loop_
_entity.id
_entity.type
_entity.pdbx_description
1 polymer ?
#
loop_
_entity_poly.entity_id
_entity_poly.type
_entity_poly.pdbx_seq_one_letter_code
_entity_poly.pdbx_strand_id
1 'polypeptide(L)'
;MVEPDRNSRRTRLLLLALLVAVKSLFVVVLADVFFYGEELEKGTVAKALIDGLGLPYHELVYHEYEGGGFVVSHLKALAFLLVGESVLAHKLVAILTCALVFWAGLALVERHFGRRAATLFGLLFIFGPGSFQRLSMLSLGIHFEASFFVLIVLDRAFTLAFDRGSGTRRDVVVLGLAAGFGTYFSYQVPLVALYATGLFLLFRRELVFGRLALVGLGAFAVGVLPLVWMAANVGGAVFDIHGTELAAPGGGLAPLGEFLRSIYMDWGAREGGPIAMLGVVLYPLAALGAVAWALGSARGVRRRKALGLVGFLGFWLAVYVASGFVQGAVYHWFQFMRFAPFTIVALALVAAALGAGAPRGVRIPVAILLAFGLLQAVMIVMDASPRTIPENVHVLAVTKGYDYSGFAAKLLKRRPRTPEGWAPLVSFEEPSRELLFAELAEEAYRDDPRPFAAVVRELEGVGGAGWRDFLRGLGRYVMLHAGGDLNSALAATNAIENGTGRLLAEALGRTGKGFAVTPDAIRAEVHGVLDSVDGEARAAYLEGVGARVCRRMVVGPYSGALFALEPQAARGFVVDLAFDAGDREHLLAGFDAEWARRTLRR
;
A
#
# COMPACT_ATOMS: atom_id res chain seq x y z
N MET A 1 37.29 -6.78 10.75
CA MET A 1 35.87 -6.97 11.15
C MET A 1 35.88 -7.59 12.53
N VAL A 2 35.31 -6.93 13.53
CA VAL A 2 35.09 -7.56 14.84
C VAL A 2 33.97 -8.57 14.64
N GLU A 3 34.25 -9.83 14.91
CA GLU A 3 33.25 -10.89 14.83
C GLU A 3 32.09 -10.53 15.77
N PRO A 4 30.82 -10.55 15.31
CA PRO A 4 29.71 -10.19 16.16
C PRO A 4 29.66 -11.11 17.39
N ASP A 5 29.60 -10.52 18.59
CA ASP A 5 29.38 -11.25 19.84
C ASP A 5 28.23 -12.24 19.63
N ARG A 6 28.44 -13.53 19.95
CA ARG A 6 27.41 -14.59 19.79
C ARG A 6 26.07 -14.16 20.39
N ASN A 7 26.11 -13.41 21.49
CA ASN A 7 24.90 -12.88 22.14
C ASN A 7 24.15 -11.85 21.28
N SER A 8 24.86 -11.01 20.52
CA SER A 8 24.25 -10.06 19.57
C SER A 8 23.44 -10.77 18.50
N ARG A 9 24.02 -11.81 17.87
CA ARG A 9 23.33 -12.61 16.85
C ARG A 9 22.07 -13.25 17.43
N ARG A 10 22.16 -13.83 18.62
CA ARG A 10 21.00 -14.43 19.32
C ARG A 10 19.90 -13.40 19.57
N THR A 11 20.24 -12.22 20.10
CA THR A 11 19.25 -11.15 20.33
C THR A 11 18.55 -10.72 19.05
N ARG A 12 19.28 -10.53 17.94
CA ARG A 12 18.67 -10.17 16.65
C ARG A 12 17.69 -11.24 16.17
N LEU A 13 18.09 -12.51 16.24
CA LEU A 13 17.24 -13.63 15.80
C LEU A 13 15.98 -13.76 16.66
N LEU A 14 16.08 -13.57 17.98
CA LEU A 14 14.92 -13.58 18.87
C LEU A 14 13.95 -12.43 18.57
N LEU A 15 14.47 -11.23 18.33
CA LEU A 15 13.65 -10.08 17.99
C LEU A 15 13.02 -10.22 16.60
N LEU A 16 13.74 -10.80 15.64
CA LEU A 16 13.19 -11.12 14.31
C LEU A 16 12.09 -12.19 14.41
N ALA A 17 12.32 -13.25 15.19
CA ALA A 17 11.31 -14.27 15.43
C ALA A 17 10.06 -13.68 16.10
N LEU A 18 10.24 -12.77 17.08
CA LEU A 18 9.14 -12.06 17.72
C LEU A 18 8.36 -11.19 16.72
N LEU A 19 9.05 -10.42 15.85
CA LEU A 19 8.41 -9.65 14.79
C LEU A 19 7.57 -10.57 13.90
N VAL A 20 8.18 -11.63 13.35
CA VAL A 20 7.50 -12.57 12.45
C VAL A 20 6.31 -13.22 13.15
N ALA A 21 6.43 -13.60 14.42
CA ALA A 21 5.32 -14.16 15.19
C ALA A 21 4.16 -13.17 15.36
N VAL A 22 4.43 -11.92 15.77
CA VAL A 22 3.40 -10.88 15.92
C VAL A 22 2.73 -10.57 14.59
N LYS A 23 3.50 -10.42 13.51
CA LYS A 23 2.95 -10.14 12.18
C LYS A 23 2.16 -11.30 11.61
N SER A 24 2.65 -12.53 11.78
CA SER A 24 1.92 -13.73 11.37
C SER A 24 0.63 -13.86 12.16
N LEU A 25 0.64 -13.54 13.47
CA LEU A 25 -0.56 -13.52 14.28
C LEU A 25 -1.61 -12.57 13.70
N PHE A 26 -1.24 -11.32 13.38
CA PHE A 26 -2.16 -10.36 12.76
C PHE A 26 -2.78 -10.88 11.45
N VAL A 27 -1.96 -11.54 10.62
CA VAL A 27 -2.44 -12.14 9.37
C VAL A 27 -3.44 -13.25 9.63
N VAL A 28 -3.09 -14.23 10.47
CA VAL A 28 -3.93 -15.43 10.67
C VAL A 28 -5.20 -15.17 11.49
N VAL A 29 -5.31 -14.03 12.15
CA VAL A 29 -6.56 -13.59 12.79
C VAL A 29 -7.34 -12.57 11.93
N LEU A 30 -6.84 -12.22 10.75
CA LEU A 30 -7.41 -11.18 9.89
C LEU A 30 -7.51 -9.79 10.55
N ALA A 31 -6.58 -9.47 11.46
CA ALA A 31 -6.51 -8.16 12.12
C ALA A 31 -5.63 -7.13 11.39
N ASP A 32 -5.13 -7.51 10.21
CA ASP A 32 -4.29 -6.69 9.38
C ASP A 32 -5.10 -5.72 8.49
N VAL A 33 -4.43 -4.77 7.83
CA VAL A 33 -5.03 -3.99 6.75
C VAL A 33 -5.04 -4.84 5.49
N PHE A 34 -6.22 -5.25 5.06
CA PHE A 34 -6.44 -5.94 3.78
C PHE A 34 -6.84 -4.98 2.69
N PHE A 35 -6.38 -5.26 1.47
CA PHE A 35 -6.88 -4.62 0.26
C PHE A 35 -6.87 -3.10 0.37
N TYR A 36 -5.76 -2.53 0.83
CA TYR A 36 -5.63 -1.08 0.86
C TYR A 36 -4.80 -0.61 -0.32
N GLY A 37 -5.35 0.37 -1.05
CA GLY A 37 -4.73 1.01 -2.18
C GLY A 37 -4.40 0.02 -3.27
N GLU A 38 -3.11 -0.12 -3.54
CA GLU A 38 -2.60 -0.74 -4.77
C GLU A 38 -2.17 -2.20 -4.60
N GLU A 39 -2.45 -2.80 -3.43
CA GLU A 39 -1.90 -4.11 -3.08
C GLU A 39 -2.34 -5.21 -4.06
N LEU A 40 -3.62 -5.20 -4.46
CA LEU A 40 -4.19 -6.13 -5.44
C LEU A 40 -3.74 -5.83 -6.87
N GLU A 41 -3.50 -4.58 -7.20
CA GLU A 41 -3.03 -4.18 -8.54
C GLU A 41 -1.61 -4.71 -8.79
N LYS A 42 -0.73 -4.66 -7.78
CA LYS A 42 0.57 -5.34 -7.86
C LYS A 42 0.42 -6.87 -7.92
N GLY A 43 -0.65 -7.42 -7.34
CA GLY A 43 -1.03 -8.83 -7.51
C GLY A 43 -1.41 -9.14 -8.96
N THR A 44 -2.14 -8.26 -9.63
CA THR A 44 -2.48 -8.39 -11.05
C THR A 44 -1.24 -8.32 -11.93
N VAL A 45 -0.26 -7.46 -11.60
CA VAL A 45 1.05 -7.47 -12.28
C VAL A 45 1.76 -8.80 -12.06
N ALA A 46 1.75 -9.35 -10.84
CA ALA A 46 2.30 -10.66 -10.54
C ALA A 46 1.63 -11.78 -11.36
N LYS A 47 0.30 -11.73 -11.48
CA LYS A 47 -0.49 -12.64 -12.32
C LYS A 47 -0.12 -12.49 -13.80
N ALA A 48 -0.01 -11.26 -14.31
CA ALA A 48 0.40 -10.98 -15.68
C ALA A 48 1.80 -11.54 -16.02
N LEU A 49 2.72 -11.51 -15.05
CA LEU A 49 4.06 -12.10 -15.18
C LEU A 49 4.01 -13.62 -15.29
N ILE A 50 3.11 -14.28 -14.56
CA ILE A 50 2.92 -15.74 -14.58
C ILE A 50 2.22 -16.18 -15.87
N ASP A 51 1.14 -15.48 -16.24
CA ASP A 51 0.33 -15.80 -17.42
C ASP A 51 1.06 -15.50 -18.74
N GLY A 52 2.11 -14.68 -18.68
CA GLY A 52 2.92 -14.36 -19.84
C GLY A 52 2.11 -13.66 -20.94
N LEU A 53 1.45 -12.54 -20.62
CA LEU A 53 0.53 -11.82 -21.51
C LEU A 53 1.12 -11.31 -22.84
N GLY A 54 2.41 -11.55 -23.12
CA GLY A 54 3.08 -11.06 -24.33
C GLY A 54 3.26 -9.54 -24.36
N LEU A 55 3.03 -8.85 -23.25
CA LEU A 55 3.29 -7.42 -23.12
C LEU A 55 4.80 -7.16 -22.97
N PRO A 56 5.32 -6.06 -23.56
CA PRO A 56 6.65 -5.58 -23.22
C PRO A 56 6.78 -5.38 -21.71
N TYR A 57 7.89 -5.82 -21.15
CA TYR A 57 8.06 -5.92 -19.70
C TYR A 57 7.95 -4.57 -18.96
N HIS A 58 8.28 -3.45 -19.62
CA HIS A 58 8.11 -2.11 -19.05
C HIS A 58 6.64 -1.68 -18.94
N GLU A 59 5.75 -2.21 -19.80
CA GLU A 59 4.32 -1.89 -19.75
C GLU A 59 3.61 -2.54 -18.55
N LEU A 60 4.17 -3.64 -18.01
CA LEU A 60 3.66 -4.30 -16.81
C LEU A 60 3.87 -3.47 -15.54
N VAL A 61 4.70 -2.41 -15.61
CA VAL A 61 4.95 -1.55 -14.46
C VAL A 61 3.74 -0.67 -14.19
N TYR A 62 3.13 -0.90 -13.01
CA TYR A 62 1.94 -0.18 -12.59
C TYR A 62 2.16 1.34 -12.49
N HIS A 63 3.28 1.77 -11.89
CA HIS A 63 3.71 3.17 -11.85
C HIS A 63 5.09 3.33 -12.46
N GLU A 64 5.18 4.07 -13.56
CA GLU A 64 6.44 4.26 -14.29
C GLU A 64 7.47 5.07 -13.50
N TYR A 65 7.01 5.88 -12.54
CA TYR A 65 7.86 6.72 -11.69
C TYR A 65 8.42 6.00 -10.45
N GLU A 66 7.95 4.80 -10.13
CA GLU A 66 8.47 4.03 -9.00
C GLU A 66 8.56 2.53 -9.29
N GLY A 67 9.79 2.03 -9.32
CA GLY A 67 10.08 0.62 -9.61
C GLY A 67 9.78 -0.33 -8.47
N GLY A 68 9.63 0.16 -7.23
CA GLY A 68 9.49 -0.69 -6.06
C GLY A 68 8.24 -1.57 -6.08
N GLY A 69 7.11 -1.03 -6.56
CA GLY A 69 5.88 -1.82 -6.75
C GLY A 69 6.07 -2.96 -7.75
N PHE A 70 6.88 -2.76 -8.78
CA PHE A 70 7.22 -3.81 -9.75
C PHE A 70 8.14 -4.87 -9.16
N VAL A 71 9.14 -4.47 -8.37
CA VAL A 71 9.98 -5.41 -7.61
C VAL A 71 9.14 -6.26 -6.65
N VAL A 72 8.19 -5.64 -5.94
CA VAL A 72 7.26 -6.36 -5.07
C VAL A 72 6.34 -7.28 -5.86
N SER A 73 5.91 -6.91 -7.07
CA SER A 73 5.12 -7.77 -7.95
C SER A 73 5.88 -9.04 -8.33
N HIS A 74 7.20 -8.98 -8.51
CA HIS A 74 8.04 -10.17 -8.73
C HIS A 74 8.08 -11.08 -7.51
N LEU A 75 8.23 -10.50 -6.31
CA LEU A 75 8.18 -11.27 -5.06
C LEU A 75 6.80 -11.93 -4.87
N LYS A 76 5.72 -11.23 -5.25
CA LYS A 76 4.36 -11.77 -5.26
C LYS A 76 4.19 -12.89 -6.28
N ALA A 77 4.75 -12.76 -7.48
CA ALA A 77 4.71 -13.83 -8.48
C ALA A 77 5.39 -15.11 -7.96
N LEU A 78 6.57 -14.97 -7.32
CA LEU A 78 7.22 -16.09 -6.65
C LEU A 78 6.35 -16.67 -5.52
N ALA A 79 5.71 -15.83 -4.71
CA ALA A 79 4.81 -16.30 -3.66
C ALA A 79 3.56 -16.97 -4.22
N PHE A 80 3.00 -16.49 -5.34
CA PHE A 80 1.88 -17.11 -6.05
C PHE A 80 2.23 -18.53 -6.51
N LEU A 81 3.44 -18.72 -7.04
CA LEU A 81 3.93 -20.05 -7.41
C LEU A 81 4.12 -20.99 -6.20
N LEU A 82 4.36 -20.44 -5.00
CA LEU A 82 4.61 -21.23 -3.78
C LEU A 82 3.35 -21.60 -3.00
N VAL A 83 2.38 -20.67 -2.88
CA VAL A 83 1.20 -20.84 -2.00
C VAL A 83 -0.14 -20.57 -2.71
N GLY A 84 -0.11 -20.32 -4.02
CA GLY A 84 -1.28 -19.98 -4.83
C GLY A 84 -1.46 -18.46 -5.01
N GLU A 85 -2.23 -18.07 -6.03
CA GLU A 85 -2.53 -16.67 -6.41
C GLU A 85 -3.48 -15.95 -5.44
N SER A 86 -3.15 -16.01 -4.15
CA SER A 86 -4.08 -15.69 -3.06
C SER A 86 -3.59 -14.55 -2.17
N VAL A 87 -4.48 -14.03 -1.32
CA VAL A 87 -4.14 -12.98 -0.32
C VAL A 87 -3.01 -13.42 0.61
N LEU A 88 -2.95 -14.71 0.96
CA LEU A 88 -1.86 -15.27 1.78
C LEU A 88 -0.49 -14.94 1.19
N ALA A 89 -0.31 -15.06 -0.13
CA ALA A 89 0.95 -14.75 -0.80
C ALA A 89 1.36 -13.28 -0.59
N HIS A 90 0.41 -12.35 -0.64
CA HIS A 90 0.67 -10.92 -0.40
C HIS A 90 1.20 -10.71 1.02
N LYS A 91 0.56 -11.35 2.00
CA LYS A 91 0.94 -11.22 3.41
C LYS A 91 2.29 -11.86 3.72
N LEU A 92 2.65 -12.94 3.05
CA LEU A 92 4.02 -13.49 3.14
C LEU A 92 5.07 -12.52 2.60
N VAL A 93 4.80 -11.86 1.48
CA VAL A 93 5.69 -10.82 0.93
C VAL A 93 5.76 -9.61 1.87
N ALA A 94 4.65 -9.18 2.46
CA ALA A 94 4.62 -8.10 3.45
C ALA A 94 5.45 -8.42 4.70
N ILE A 95 5.33 -9.63 5.24
CA ILE A 95 6.14 -10.09 6.39
C ILE A 95 7.63 -10.09 6.01
N LEU A 96 7.97 -10.55 4.82
CA LEU A 96 9.35 -10.56 4.32
C LEU A 96 9.92 -9.14 4.22
N THR A 97 9.21 -8.21 3.58
CA THR A 97 9.70 -6.83 3.42
C THR A 97 9.79 -6.11 4.78
N CYS A 98 8.82 -6.32 5.67
CA CYS A 98 8.85 -5.82 7.04
C CYS A 98 10.06 -6.37 7.83
N ALA A 99 10.36 -7.66 7.71
CA ALA A 99 11.53 -8.28 8.30
C ALA A 99 12.85 -7.70 7.76
N LEU A 100 12.92 -7.39 6.46
CA LEU A 100 14.10 -6.77 5.84
C LEU A 100 14.34 -5.35 6.36
N VAL A 101 13.30 -4.51 6.40
CA VAL A 101 13.36 -3.14 6.95
C VAL A 101 13.80 -3.19 8.42
N PHE A 102 13.16 -4.06 9.21
CA PHE A 102 13.48 -4.27 10.61
C PHE A 102 14.94 -4.69 10.81
N TRP A 103 15.42 -5.66 10.02
CA TRP A 103 16.78 -6.16 10.11
C TRP A 103 17.82 -5.08 9.77
N ALA A 104 17.57 -4.29 8.73
CA ALA A 104 18.42 -3.15 8.37
C ALA A 104 18.46 -2.10 9.51
N GLY A 105 17.31 -1.80 10.12
CA GLY A 105 17.21 -0.90 11.27
C GLY A 105 17.96 -1.41 12.50
N LEU A 106 17.78 -2.68 12.86
CA LEU A 106 18.52 -3.32 13.95
C LEU A 106 20.04 -3.27 13.72
N ALA A 107 20.48 -3.57 12.49
CA ALA A 107 21.89 -3.54 12.12
C ALA A 107 22.49 -2.14 12.23
N LEU A 108 21.77 -1.11 11.77
CA LEU A 108 22.16 0.30 11.91
C LEU A 108 22.29 0.66 13.39
N VAL A 109 21.22 0.46 14.18
CA VAL A 109 21.18 0.89 15.57
C VAL A 109 22.24 0.17 16.39
N GLU A 110 22.43 -1.12 16.18
CA GLU A 110 23.43 -1.88 16.93
C GLU A 110 24.85 -1.44 16.62
N ARG A 111 25.19 -1.24 15.34
CA ARG A 111 26.55 -0.83 14.98
C ARG A 111 26.89 0.54 15.56
N HIS A 112 25.92 1.47 15.54
CA HIS A 112 26.18 2.87 15.86
C HIS A 112 25.91 3.26 17.31
N PHE A 113 25.04 2.52 18.00
CA PHE A 113 24.58 2.85 19.36
C PHE A 113 24.61 1.65 20.33
N GLY A 114 25.01 0.47 19.85
CA GLY A 114 25.23 -0.74 20.66
C GLY A 114 23.98 -1.60 20.85
N ARG A 115 24.21 -2.81 21.39
CA ARG A 115 23.17 -3.85 21.55
C ARG A 115 21.93 -3.40 22.32
N ARG A 116 22.11 -2.64 23.41
CA ARG A 116 20.98 -2.14 24.24
C ARG A 116 20.05 -1.25 23.43
N ALA A 117 20.61 -0.32 22.65
CA ALA A 117 19.81 0.53 21.77
C ALA A 117 19.11 -0.31 20.69
N ALA A 118 19.79 -1.29 20.11
CA ALA A 118 19.18 -2.17 19.12
C ALA A 118 18.01 -2.98 19.68
N THR A 119 18.12 -3.51 20.89
CA THR A 119 16.99 -4.20 21.56
C THR A 119 15.80 -3.28 21.75
N LEU A 120 16.03 -2.03 22.19
CA LEU A 120 14.96 -1.06 22.36
C LEU A 120 14.34 -0.63 21.02
N PHE A 121 15.15 -0.43 19.99
CA PHE A 121 14.65 -0.20 18.62
C PHE A 121 13.78 -1.36 18.16
N GLY A 122 14.23 -2.60 18.37
CA GLY A 122 13.48 -3.78 17.97
C GLY A 122 12.10 -3.85 18.64
N LEU A 123 12.05 -3.62 19.95
CA LEU A 123 10.79 -3.59 20.69
C LEU A 123 9.89 -2.43 20.25
N LEU A 124 10.44 -1.23 20.03
CA LEU A 124 9.70 -0.07 19.57
C LEU A 124 9.16 -0.23 18.14
N PHE A 125 9.87 -0.97 17.29
CA PHE A 125 9.42 -1.25 15.92
C PHE A 125 8.30 -2.29 15.93
N ILE A 126 8.43 -3.35 16.73
CA ILE A 126 7.41 -4.42 16.85
C ILE A 126 6.14 -3.87 17.51
N PHE A 127 6.30 -3.15 18.62
CA PHE A 127 5.21 -2.57 19.42
C PHE A 127 5.14 -1.06 19.23
N GLY A 128 5.27 -0.59 17.99
CA GLY A 128 5.07 0.82 17.65
C GLY A 128 3.59 1.23 17.76
N PRO A 129 3.22 2.44 17.33
CA PRO A 129 1.82 2.83 17.21
C PRO A 129 1.02 1.80 16.37
N GLY A 130 -0.23 1.54 16.72
CA GLY A 130 -1.07 0.52 16.07
C GLY A 130 -1.23 0.74 14.57
N SER A 131 -1.25 2.00 14.12
CA SER A 131 -1.19 2.34 12.69
C SER A 131 0.11 1.87 12.03
N PHE A 132 1.27 2.08 12.64
CA PHE A 132 2.55 1.51 12.17
C PHE A 132 2.48 -0.02 12.11
N GLN A 133 1.91 -0.64 13.14
CA GLN A 133 1.82 -2.08 13.25
C GLN A 133 0.99 -2.70 12.11
N ARG A 134 -0.15 -2.11 11.78
CA ARG A 134 -1.00 -2.56 10.67
C ARG A 134 -0.42 -2.19 9.30
N LEU A 135 0.01 -0.94 9.12
CA LEU A 135 0.43 -0.46 7.80
C LEU A 135 1.77 -1.03 7.32
N SER A 136 2.63 -1.47 8.24
CA SER A 136 3.86 -2.20 7.90
C SER A 136 3.61 -3.58 7.27
N MET A 137 2.36 -4.00 7.17
CA MET A 137 1.92 -5.24 6.52
C MET A 137 1.27 -5.02 5.15
N LEU A 138 1.31 -3.79 4.63
CA LEU A 138 0.98 -3.52 3.25
C LEU A 138 2.17 -3.85 2.36
N SER A 139 1.96 -4.69 1.35
CA SER A 139 2.97 -5.01 0.34
C SER A 139 2.73 -4.19 -0.92
N LEU A 140 3.09 -2.91 -0.87
CA LEU A 140 2.89 -1.96 -1.97
C LEU A 140 4.17 -1.77 -2.80
N GLY A 141 5.34 -1.97 -2.19
CA GLY A 141 6.64 -1.71 -2.79
C GLY A 141 6.97 -0.23 -2.87
N ILE A 142 6.59 0.55 -1.87
CA ILE A 142 6.79 2.01 -1.88
C ILE A 142 7.37 2.47 -0.54
N HIS A 143 6.86 3.56 0.03
CA HIS A 143 7.39 4.29 1.18
C HIS A 143 7.94 3.43 2.34
N PHE A 144 7.19 2.42 2.79
CA PHE A 144 7.63 1.58 3.91
C PHE A 144 8.79 0.66 3.50
N GLU A 145 8.65 -0.09 2.40
CA GLU A 145 9.68 -1.01 1.92
C GLU A 145 10.95 -0.27 1.46
N ALA A 146 10.80 0.94 0.91
CA ALA A 146 11.92 1.82 0.55
C ALA A 146 12.80 2.17 1.77
N SER A 147 12.23 2.11 2.98
CA SER A 147 12.98 2.33 4.22
C SER A 147 14.13 1.33 4.39
N PHE A 148 14.07 0.14 3.78
CA PHE A 148 15.18 -0.81 3.75
C PHE A 148 16.44 -0.16 3.14
N PHE A 149 16.29 0.46 1.96
CA PHE A 149 17.39 1.14 1.29
C PHE A 149 17.82 2.40 2.06
N VAL A 150 16.87 3.15 2.62
CA VAL A 150 17.17 4.32 3.45
C VAL A 150 18.07 3.96 4.63
N LEU A 151 17.74 2.87 5.33
CA LEU A 151 18.51 2.39 6.48
C LEU A 151 19.89 1.88 6.08
N ILE A 152 20.02 1.18 4.93
CA ILE A 152 21.33 0.76 4.42
C ILE A 152 22.19 1.97 4.07
N VAL A 153 21.64 2.97 3.38
CA VAL A 153 22.36 4.19 3.00
C VAL A 153 22.81 4.96 4.24
N LEU A 154 21.93 5.17 5.22
CA LEU A 154 22.30 5.82 6.49
C LEU A 154 23.37 5.03 7.26
N ASP A 155 23.21 3.71 7.37
CA ASP A 155 24.15 2.85 8.09
C ASP A 155 25.55 2.93 7.48
N ARG A 156 25.66 2.84 6.14
CA ARG A 156 26.94 2.99 5.43
C ARG A 156 27.48 4.40 5.51
N ALA A 157 26.64 5.42 5.34
CA ALA A 157 27.05 6.82 5.44
C ALA A 157 27.64 7.13 6.81
N PHE A 158 27.04 6.61 7.89
CA PHE A 158 27.54 6.84 9.25
C PHE A 158 28.86 6.12 9.50
N THR A 159 29.01 4.87 9.04
CA THR A 159 30.28 4.15 9.10
C THR A 159 31.38 4.94 8.38
N LEU A 160 31.12 5.40 7.16
CA LEU A 160 32.10 6.15 6.37
C LEU A 160 32.41 7.54 6.95
N ALA A 161 31.39 8.27 7.42
CA ALA A 161 31.53 9.63 7.93
C ALA A 161 32.18 9.70 9.33
N PHE A 162 31.81 8.80 10.25
CA PHE A 162 32.13 8.95 11.67
C PHE A 162 33.14 7.92 12.21
N ASP A 163 33.26 6.74 11.59
CA ASP A 163 34.15 5.68 12.07
C ASP A 163 35.46 5.64 11.25
N ARG A 164 36.39 6.53 11.59
CA ARG A 164 37.70 6.60 10.90
C ARG A 164 38.42 5.25 10.97
N GLY A 165 38.87 4.76 9.82
CA GLY A 165 39.61 3.50 9.69
C GLY A 165 38.75 2.23 9.53
N SER A 166 37.42 2.30 9.68
CA SER A 166 36.54 1.14 9.49
C SER A 166 35.86 1.08 8.11
N GLY A 167 35.80 2.22 7.41
CA GLY A 167 35.21 2.33 6.09
C GLY A 167 36.03 1.60 5.02
N THR A 168 35.43 0.63 4.37
CA THR A 168 36.06 -0.18 3.31
C THR A 168 35.54 0.19 1.93
N ARG A 169 36.25 -0.22 0.87
CA ARG A 169 35.75 -0.15 -0.51
C ARG A 169 34.38 -0.82 -0.65
N ARG A 170 34.15 -1.91 0.10
CA ARG A 170 32.86 -2.61 0.15
C ARG A 170 31.74 -1.71 0.66
N ASP A 171 31.97 -0.89 1.70
CA ASP A 171 30.95 0.01 2.23
C ASP A 171 30.53 1.07 1.23
N VAL A 172 31.49 1.59 0.45
CA VAL A 172 31.22 2.54 -0.64
C VAL A 172 30.44 1.89 -1.77
N VAL A 173 30.77 0.65 -2.16
CA VAL A 173 30.01 -0.11 -3.17
C VAL A 173 28.59 -0.39 -2.70
N VAL A 174 28.40 -0.83 -1.45
CA VAL A 174 27.06 -1.09 -0.89
C VAL A 174 26.25 0.20 -0.80
N LEU A 175 26.86 1.31 -0.37
CA LEU A 175 26.22 2.63 -0.36
C LEU A 175 25.75 3.01 -1.78
N GLY A 176 26.64 2.92 -2.77
CA GLY A 176 26.33 3.27 -4.16
C GLY A 176 25.20 2.41 -4.73
N LEU A 177 25.31 1.08 -4.62
CA LEU A 177 24.27 0.15 -5.11
C LEU A 177 22.92 0.38 -4.42
N ALA A 178 22.90 0.53 -3.09
CA ALA A 178 21.66 0.76 -2.34
C ALA A 178 21.03 2.12 -2.66
N ALA A 179 21.84 3.16 -2.84
CA ALA A 179 21.37 4.47 -3.26
C ALA A 179 20.86 4.46 -4.71
N GLY A 180 21.56 3.79 -5.64
CA GLY A 180 21.19 3.71 -7.05
C GLY A 180 19.93 2.87 -7.26
N PHE A 181 19.93 1.64 -6.77
CA PHE A 181 18.76 0.75 -6.90
C PHE A 181 17.59 1.26 -6.05
N GLY A 182 17.87 1.82 -4.87
CA GLY A 182 16.84 2.46 -4.07
C GLY A 182 16.22 3.68 -4.75
N THR A 183 16.97 4.42 -5.58
CA THR A 183 16.43 5.50 -6.42
C THR A 183 15.40 4.99 -7.43
N TYR A 184 15.69 3.87 -8.09
CA TYR A 184 14.71 3.18 -8.92
C TYR A 184 13.50 2.71 -8.10
N PHE A 185 13.74 2.17 -6.90
CA PHE A 185 12.70 1.64 -6.04
C PHE A 185 11.72 2.73 -5.57
N SER A 186 12.22 3.86 -5.09
CA SER A 186 11.42 4.99 -4.61
C SER A 186 12.23 6.30 -4.55
N TYR A 187 11.58 7.41 -4.92
CA TYR A 187 12.18 8.75 -4.85
C TYR A 187 12.42 9.30 -3.44
N GLN A 188 12.11 8.55 -2.39
CA GLN A 188 12.58 8.85 -1.04
C GLN A 188 14.09 8.54 -0.85
N VAL A 189 14.65 7.61 -1.63
CA VAL A 189 16.06 7.20 -1.48
C VAL A 189 17.08 8.25 -1.99
N PRO A 190 16.85 8.95 -3.12
CA PRO A 190 17.70 10.07 -3.53
C PRO A 190 17.90 11.11 -2.42
N LEU A 191 16.86 11.37 -1.61
CA LEU A 191 16.94 12.32 -0.50
C LEU A 191 17.97 11.90 0.55
N VAL A 192 17.96 10.63 0.96
CA VAL A 192 18.97 10.13 1.91
C VAL A 192 20.37 10.04 1.29
N ALA A 193 20.48 9.79 -0.03
CA ALA A 193 21.75 9.79 -0.73
C ALA A 193 22.34 11.22 -0.79
N LEU A 194 21.51 12.23 -1.03
CA LEU A 194 21.89 13.64 -0.96
C LEU A 194 22.32 14.02 0.46
N TYR A 195 21.55 13.60 1.47
CA TYR A 195 21.90 13.80 2.87
C TYR A 195 23.27 13.17 3.23
N ALA A 196 23.51 11.92 2.80
CA ALA A 196 24.78 11.24 2.99
C ALA A 196 25.95 11.98 2.32
N THR A 197 25.74 12.51 1.11
CA THR A 197 26.74 13.33 0.41
C THR A 197 27.05 14.61 1.19
N GLY A 198 26.03 15.28 1.74
CA GLY A 198 26.20 16.43 2.63
C GLY A 198 27.04 16.09 3.87
N LEU A 199 26.78 14.94 4.50
CA LEU A 199 27.62 14.45 5.62
C LEU A 199 29.08 14.24 5.19
N PHE A 200 29.33 13.70 3.99
CA PHE A 200 30.69 13.53 3.50
C PHE A 200 31.37 14.87 3.23
N LEU A 201 30.68 15.84 2.62
CA LEU A 201 31.22 17.19 2.42
C LEU A 201 31.58 17.90 3.73
N LEU A 202 30.83 17.64 4.80
CA LEU A 202 31.07 18.23 6.12
C LEU A 202 32.19 17.53 6.90
N PHE A 203 32.28 16.19 6.83
CA PHE A 203 33.13 15.43 7.74
C PHE A 203 34.28 14.66 7.06
N ARG A 204 34.16 14.34 5.77
CA ARG A 204 35.04 13.43 5.00
C ARG A 204 35.07 13.78 3.50
N ARG A 205 35.51 14.99 3.16
CA ARG A 205 35.47 15.53 1.77
C ARG A 205 36.19 14.64 0.75
N GLU A 206 37.20 13.89 1.19
CA GLU A 206 37.93 12.94 0.36
C GLU A 206 37.07 11.77 -0.15
N LEU A 207 35.91 11.50 0.47
CA LEU A 207 34.95 10.51 -0.03
C LEU A 207 34.13 11.02 -1.22
N VAL A 208 34.08 12.35 -1.42
CA VAL A 208 33.38 13.00 -2.54
C VAL A 208 34.35 13.35 -3.67
N PHE A 209 35.56 13.84 -3.32
CA PHE A 209 36.53 14.30 -4.30
C PHE A 209 37.68 13.30 -4.56
N GLY A 210 37.73 12.18 -3.84
CA GLY A 210 38.80 11.18 -3.97
C GLY A 210 38.44 9.99 -4.86
N ARG A 211 39.39 9.05 -5.03
CA ARG A 211 39.21 7.84 -5.88
C ARG A 211 38.06 6.94 -5.44
N LEU A 212 37.74 6.91 -4.15
CA LEU A 212 36.59 6.15 -3.65
C LEU A 212 35.26 6.73 -4.13
N ALA A 213 35.18 8.03 -4.44
CA ALA A 213 33.99 8.63 -5.03
C ALA A 213 33.65 7.97 -6.38
N LEU A 214 34.65 7.71 -7.22
CA LEU A 214 34.46 7.02 -8.51
C LEU A 214 33.92 5.60 -8.33
N VAL A 215 34.36 4.89 -7.29
CA VAL A 215 33.82 3.55 -6.95
C VAL A 215 32.36 3.67 -6.52
N GLY A 216 32.03 4.66 -5.69
CA GLY A 216 30.66 4.92 -5.24
C GLY A 216 29.74 5.31 -6.38
N LEU A 217 30.19 6.21 -7.27
CA LEU A 217 29.48 6.64 -8.47
C LEU A 217 29.29 5.49 -9.46
N GLY A 218 30.32 4.66 -9.68
CA GLY A 218 30.18 3.47 -10.51
C GLY A 218 29.17 2.47 -9.95
N ALA A 219 29.19 2.23 -8.64
CA ALA A 219 28.21 1.38 -7.97
C ALA A 219 26.80 1.98 -8.03
N PHE A 220 26.65 3.30 -7.87
CA PHE A 220 25.38 4.01 -8.04
C PHE A 220 24.85 3.88 -9.47
N ALA A 221 25.72 4.09 -10.47
CA ALA A 221 25.39 3.96 -11.88
C ALA A 221 24.87 2.56 -12.21
N VAL A 222 25.51 1.51 -11.65
CA VAL A 222 25.02 0.12 -11.77
C VAL A 222 23.66 -0.04 -11.08
N GLY A 223 23.50 0.49 -9.87
CA GLY A 223 22.25 0.40 -9.13
C GLY A 223 21.07 1.07 -9.83
N VAL A 224 21.30 2.22 -10.49
CA VAL A 224 20.25 3.00 -11.18
C VAL A 224 19.92 2.48 -12.59
N LEU A 225 20.62 1.45 -13.09
CA LEU A 225 20.36 0.87 -14.42
C LEU A 225 18.87 0.50 -14.66
N PRO A 226 18.12 -0.06 -13.70
CA PRO A 226 16.70 -0.33 -13.92
C PRO A 226 15.86 0.92 -14.15
N LEU A 227 16.20 2.05 -13.50
CA LEU A 227 15.54 3.34 -13.75
C LEU A 227 15.94 3.90 -15.12
N VAL A 228 17.21 3.78 -15.52
CA VAL A 228 17.66 4.20 -16.86
C VAL A 228 16.96 3.38 -17.93
N TRP A 229 16.83 2.07 -17.75
CA TRP A 229 16.07 1.21 -18.64
C TRP A 229 14.59 1.63 -18.69
N MET A 230 13.97 1.91 -17.54
CA MET A 230 12.58 2.39 -17.52
C MET A 230 12.44 3.69 -18.30
N ALA A 231 13.27 4.69 -18.00
CA ALA A 231 13.27 5.99 -18.68
C ALA A 231 13.51 5.88 -20.19
N ALA A 232 14.32 4.93 -20.63
CA ALA A 232 14.54 4.67 -22.05
C ALA A 232 13.29 4.11 -22.77
N ASN A 233 12.38 3.45 -22.05
CA ASN A 233 11.17 2.87 -22.64
C ASN A 233 9.93 3.77 -22.48
N VAL A 234 9.79 4.49 -21.36
CA VAL A 234 8.57 5.27 -21.04
C VAL A 234 8.81 6.78 -21.02
N GLY A 235 10.05 7.24 -21.25
CA GLY A 235 10.40 8.65 -21.38
C GLY A 235 10.16 9.46 -20.12
N GLY A 236 9.50 10.61 -20.25
CA GLY A 236 9.23 11.54 -19.15
C GLY A 236 8.25 11.01 -18.10
N ALA A 237 7.48 9.96 -18.40
CA ALA A 237 6.52 9.37 -17.47
C ALA A 237 7.16 8.85 -16.17
N VAL A 238 8.48 8.60 -16.17
CA VAL A 238 9.20 8.25 -14.93
C VAL A 238 9.22 9.40 -13.92
N PHE A 239 8.98 10.64 -14.34
CA PHE A 239 8.96 11.82 -13.46
C PHE A 239 7.55 12.35 -13.22
N ASP A 240 6.53 11.74 -13.82
CA ASP A 240 5.13 12.12 -13.65
C ASP A 240 4.53 11.39 -12.44
N ILE A 241 4.45 12.10 -11.32
CA ILE A 241 3.85 11.57 -10.09
C ILE A 241 2.39 12.00 -10.06
N HIS A 242 1.49 11.11 -10.47
CA HIS A 242 0.04 11.31 -10.47
C HIS A 242 -0.48 12.54 -11.26
N GLY A 243 0.16 12.90 -12.37
CA GLY A 243 -0.22 14.06 -13.18
C GLY A 243 0.28 15.38 -12.60
N THR A 244 1.11 15.32 -11.56
CA THR A 244 1.81 16.48 -11.00
C THR A 244 3.30 16.38 -11.30
N GLU A 245 3.83 17.40 -11.99
CA GLU A 245 5.27 17.56 -12.11
C GLU A 245 5.89 17.78 -10.73
N LEU A 246 7.08 17.22 -10.49
CA LEU A 246 7.88 17.38 -9.25
C LEU A 246 8.11 18.85 -8.83
N ALA A 247 7.83 19.81 -9.70
CA ALA A 247 8.00 21.26 -9.50
C ALA A 247 6.68 22.06 -9.48
N ALA A 248 5.51 21.41 -9.36
CA ALA A 248 4.23 22.11 -9.32
C ALA A 248 4.19 23.14 -8.16
N PRO A 249 3.74 24.39 -8.40
CA PRO A 249 3.69 25.43 -7.38
C PRO A 249 2.65 25.08 -6.31
N GLY A 250 3.12 24.47 -5.21
CA GLY A 250 2.28 24.11 -4.06
C GLY A 250 3.06 23.94 -2.74
N GLY A 251 4.38 24.15 -2.75
CA GLY A 251 5.21 24.09 -1.54
C GLY A 251 4.93 25.26 -0.58
N GLY A 252 4.94 24.98 0.73
CA GLY A 252 4.75 26.02 1.74
C GLY A 252 4.23 25.52 3.08
N LEU A 253 4.14 26.43 4.05
CA LEU A 253 3.61 26.14 5.39
C LEU A 253 2.08 26.17 5.46
N ALA A 254 1.40 26.69 4.43
CA ALA A 254 -0.07 26.82 4.45
C ALA A 254 -0.80 25.47 4.63
N PRO A 255 -0.43 24.39 3.90
CA PRO A 255 -1.07 23.08 4.11
C PRO A 255 -0.67 22.40 5.43
N LEU A 256 0.39 22.87 6.11
CA LEU A 256 0.85 22.27 7.36
C LEU A 256 -0.19 22.42 8.48
N GLY A 257 -0.91 23.53 8.51
CA GLY A 257 -1.98 23.74 9.50
C GLY A 257 -3.11 22.74 9.33
N GLU A 258 -3.58 22.54 8.10
CA GLU A 258 -4.60 21.54 7.75
C GLU A 258 -4.09 20.12 8.01
N PHE A 259 -2.86 19.84 7.64
CA PHE A 259 -2.19 18.57 7.91
C PHE A 259 -2.18 18.24 9.41
N LEU A 260 -1.70 19.17 10.25
CA LEU A 260 -1.68 18.98 11.70
C LEU A 260 -3.10 18.85 12.26
N ARG A 261 -4.05 19.65 11.77
CA ARG A 261 -5.46 19.53 12.17
C ARG A 261 -6.02 18.15 11.81
N SER A 262 -5.71 17.61 10.64
CA SER A 262 -6.18 16.29 10.21
C SER A 262 -5.66 15.17 11.14
N ILE A 263 -4.40 15.29 11.59
CA ILE A 263 -3.76 14.32 12.48
C ILE A 263 -4.28 14.43 13.92
N TYR A 264 -4.35 15.65 14.47
CA TYR A 264 -4.59 15.85 15.91
C TYR A 264 -6.06 16.13 16.26
N MET A 265 -6.85 16.70 15.35
CA MET A 265 -8.24 17.08 15.64
C MET A 265 -9.25 16.15 14.98
N ASP A 266 -9.14 15.95 13.66
CA ASP A 266 -10.19 15.24 12.91
C ASP A 266 -10.14 13.73 13.18
N TRP A 267 -8.95 13.16 13.33
CA TRP A 267 -8.77 11.74 13.63
C TRP A 267 -9.05 11.37 15.09
N GLY A 268 -8.48 12.14 16.02
CA GLY A 268 -8.61 11.88 17.45
C GLY A 268 -10.04 11.84 17.94
N ALA A 269 -10.89 12.66 17.31
CA ALA A 269 -12.30 12.77 17.62
C ALA A 269 -13.18 11.72 16.92
N ARG A 270 -12.74 11.12 15.80
CA ARG A 270 -13.63 10.30 14.94
C ARG A 270 -13.32 8.81 14.89
N GLU A 271 -12.05 8.40 14.88
CA GLU A 271 -11.70 7.00 14.54
C GLU A 271 -10.77 6.31 15.55
N GLY A 272 -9.91 7.06 16.25
CA GLY A 272 -8.87 6.48 17.10
C GLY A 272 -9.21 6.32 18.59
N GLY A 273 -10.24 7.05 19.06
CA GLY A 273 -10.53 7.19 20.48
C GLY A 273 -9.38 7.81 21.30
N PRO A 274 -9.54 7.93 22.64
CA PRO A 274 -8.55 8.55 23.53
C PRO A 274 -7.19 7.84 23.51
N ILE A 275 -7.22 6.52 23.31
CA ILE A 275 -6.06 5.65 23.20
C ILE A 275 -5.21 6.09 22.02
N ALA A 276 -5.72 6.09 20.80
CA ALA A 276 -4.88 6.36 19.65
C ALA A 276 -4.34 7.82 19.66
N MET A 277 -5.11 8.77 20.20
CA MET A 277 -4.64 10.14 20.46
C MET A 277 -3.40 10.22 21.33
N LEU A 278 -3.31 9.38 22.36
CA LEU A 278 -2.14 9.29 23.21
C LEU A 278 -0.90 8.89 22.41
N GLY A 279 -1.02 7.93 21.49
CA GLY A 279 0.07 7.51 20.60
C GLY A 279 0.57 8.64 19.70
N VAL A 280 -0.35 9.40 19.10
CA VAL A 280 -0.04 10.55 18.24
C VAL A 280 0.67 11.68 18.98
N VAL A 281 0.43 11.85 20.28
CA VAL A 281 1.14 12.86 21.10
C VAL A 281 2.46 12.33 21.66
N LEU A 282 2.46 11.13 22.25
CA LEU A 282 3.63 10.58 22.92
C LEU A 282 4.79 10.31 21.97
N TYR A 283 4.50 9.94 20.72
CA TYR A 283 5.53 9.60 19.76
C TYR A 283 6.38 10.83 19.35
N PRO A 284 5.80 11.96 18.91
CA PRO A 284 6.53 13.22 18.74
C PRO A 284 7.25 13.66 20.02
N LEU A 285 6.64 13.55 21.20
CA LEU A 285 7.27 13.93 22.46
C LEU A 285 8.52 13.09 22.76
N ALA A 286 8.46 11.77 22.55
CA ALA A 286 9.63 10.90 22.70
C ALA A 286 10.74 11.26 21.70
N ALA A 287 10.38 11.54 20.44
CA ALA A 287 11.32 11.98 19.42
C ALA A 287 11.97 13.33 19.77
N LEU A 288 11.18 14.32 20.20
CA LEU A 288 11.67 15.63 20.65
C LEU A 288 12.58 15.50 21.88
N GLY A 289 12.22 14.65 22.85
CA GLY A 289 13.07 14.35 24.00
C GLY A 289 14.40 13.72 23.58
N ALA A 290 14.39 12.84 22.58
CA ALA A 290 15.60 12.23 22.03
C ALA A 290 16.46 13.23 21.24
N VAL A 291 15.84 14.17 20.52
CA VAL A 291 16.52 15.32 19.88
C VAL A 291 17.20 16.18 20.94
N ALA A 292 16.47 16.57 21.99
CA ALA A 292 17.01 17.35 23.11
C ALA A 292 18.19 16.63 23.79
N TRP A 293 18.08 15.32 24.00
CA TRP A 293 19.17 14.49 24.51
C TRP A 293 20.40 14.51 23.58
N ALA A 294 20.22 14.37 22.27
CA ALA A 294 21.32 14.38 21.31
C ALA A 294 22.05 15.74 21.30
N LEU A 295 21.29 16.83 21.40
CA LEU A 295 21.81 18.20 21.49
C LEU A 295 22.57 18.43 22.81
N GLY A 296 22.05 17.94 23.94
CA GLY A 296 22.64 18.12 25.28
C GLY A 296 23.71 17.11 25.69
N SER A 297 23.91 16.02 24.95
CA SER A 297 24.88 14.97 25.29
C SER A 297 26.33 15.47 25.28
N ALA A 298 27.18 14.83 26.08
CA ALA A 298 28.62 15.10 26.10
C ALA A 298 29.26 14.88 24.71
N ARG A 299 30.30 15.65 24.39
CA ARG A 299 31.01 15.56 23.10
C ARG A 299 31.58 14.15 22.89
N GLY A 300 31.41 13.60 21.68
CA GLY A 300 31.92 12.27 21.33
C GLY A 300 31.38 11.73 20.01
N VAL A 301 31.89 10.58 19.56
CA VAL A 301 31.46 9.92 18.31
C VAL A 301 29.97 9.58 18.36
N ARG A 302 29.49 9.01 19.49
CA ARG A 302 28.08 8.67 19.69
C ARG A 302 27.15 9.87 19.53
N ARG A 303 27.54 11.02 20.09
CA ARG A 303 26.79 12.27 19.92
C ARG A 303 26.74 12.69 18.46
N ARG A 304 27.88 12.66 17.74
CA ARG A 304 27.89 13.01 16.30
C ARG A 304 26.97 12.12 15.47
N LYS A 305 26.94 10.82 15.75
CA LYS A 305 26.00 9.88 15.10
C LYS A 305 24.53 10.20 15.43
N ALA A 306 24.23 10.51 16.69
CA ALA A 306 22.88 10.94 17.10
C ALA A 306 22.47 12.26 16.42
N LEU A 307 23.38 13.24 16.35
CA LEU A 307 23.18 14.49 15.61
C LEU A 307 23.03 14.26 14.11
N GLY A 308 23.65 13.22 13.56
CA GLY A 308 23.40 12.74 12.19
C GLY A 308 21.94 12.29 12.01
N LEU A 309 21.38 11.51 12.95
CA LEU A 309 19.95 11.15 12.86
C LEU A 309 19.06 12.38 12.98
N VAL A 310 19.35 13.30 13.91
CA VAL A 310 18.63 14.58 14.04
C VAL A 310 18.70 15.39 12.73
N GLY A 311 19.88 15.49 12.13
CA GLY A 311 20.08 16.19 10.88
C GLY A 311 19.29 15.57 9.72
N PHE A 312 19.22 14.23 9.65
CA PHE A 312 18.38 13.55 8.67
C PHE A 312 16.89 13.87 8.88
N LEU A 313 16.39 13.79 10.11
CA LEU A 313 14.98 14.11 10.42
C LEU A 313 14.63 15.55 10.02
N GLY A 314 15.50 16.50 10.36
CA GLY A 314 15.33 17.90 9.96
C GLY A 314 15.38 18.11 8.45
N PHE A 315 16.34 17.47 7.77
CA PHE A 315 16.47 17.51 6.32
C PHE A 315 15.24 16.92 5.61
N TRP A 316 14.79 15.74 6.04
CA TRP A 316 13.61 15.09 5.48
C TRP A 316 12.37 15.95 5.64
N LEU A 317 12.15 16.52 6.83
CA LEU A 317 11.01 17.40 7.09
C LEU A 317 11.06 18.67 6.25
N ALA A 318 12.25 19.27 6.09
CA ALA A 318 12.43 20.44 5.24
C ALA A 318 12.09 20.15 3.78
N VAL A 319 12.56 19.02 3.24
CA VAL A 319 12.22 18.60 1.87
C VAL A 319 10.74 18.30 1.74
N TYR A 320 10.14 17.56 2.69
CA TYR A 320 8.72 17.25 2.66
C TYR A 320 7.85 18.52 2.61
N VAL A 321 8.13 19.51 3.48
CA VAL A 321 7.42 20.80 3.48
C VAL A 321 7.66 21.59 2.18
N ALA A 322 8.89 21.58 1.65
CA ALA A 322 9.23 22.29 0.42
C ALA A 322 8.66 21.64 -0.84
N SER A 323 8.42 20.33 -0.83
CA SER A 323 8.08 19.54 -2.02
C SER A 323 6.65 19.71 -2.55
N GLY A 324 5.77 20.40 -1.81
CA GLY A 324 4.34 20.48 -2.17
C GLY A 324 3.56 19.18 -1.96
N PHE A 325 4.21 18.09 -1.52
CA PHE A 325 3.53 16.83 -1.16
C PHE A 325 2.78 16.88 0.19
N VAL A 326 2.81 18.03 0.88
CA VAL A 326 1.98 18.26 2.06
C VAL A 326 0.53 18.38 1.61
N GLN A 327 -0.21 17.28 1.76
CA GLN A 327 -1.64 17.27 1.48
C GLN A 327 -2.42 17.76 2.73
N GLY A 328 -3.35 18.69 2.53
CA GLY A 328 -4.09 19.36 3.61
C GLY A 328 -5.03 18.43 4.39
N ALA A 329 -6.01 17.83 3.72
CA ALA A 329 -6.92 16.84 4.31
C ALA A 329 -6.65 15.47 3.70
N VAL A 330 -6.19 14.51 4.51
CA VAL A 330 -5.88 13.16 4.03
C VAL A 330 -6.37 12.12 5.02
N TYR A 331 -6.76 10.97 4.49
CA TYR A 331 -6.84 9.73 5.27
C TYR A 331 -5.47 9.43 5.89
N HIS A 332 -5.37 9.67 7.20
CA HIS A 332 -4.15 9.66 8.02
C HIS A 332 -3.29 8.37 7.90
N TRP A 333 -3.90 7.22 7.58
CA TRP A 333 -3.19 5.96 7.36
C TRP A 333 -2.18 6.05 6.20
N PHE A 334 -2.53 6.75 5.12
CA PHE A 334 -1.66 6.89 3.94
C PHE A 334 -0.46 7.81 4.21
N GLN A 335 -0.67 8.86 5.00
CA GLN A 335 0.41 9.74 5.41
C GLN A 335 1.44 8.99 6.25
N PHE A 336 0.99 8.09 7.12
CA PHE A 336 1.90 7.31 7.94
C PHE A 336 2.85 6.46 7.09
N MET A 337 2.36 5.87 6.00
CA MET A 337 3.20 5.19 5.01
C MET A 337 4.23 6.15 4.41
N ARG A 338 3.81 7.33 3.94
CA ARG A 338 4.72 8.36 3.39
C ARG A 338 5.81 8.79 4.38
N PHE A 339 5.48 8.86 5.67
CA PHE A 339 6.40 9.20 6.76
C PHE A 339 7.19 8.01 7.31
N ALA A 340 7.06 6.80 6.75
CA ALA A 340 7.72 5.61 7.28
C ALA A 340 9.24 5.79 7.48
N PRO A 341 10.02 6.36 6.53
CA PRO A 341 11.45 6.61 6.77
C PRO A 341 11.72 7.55 7.94
N PHE A 342 10.94 8.64 8.05
CA PHE A 342 11.04 9.60 9.16
C PHE A 342 10.74 8.92 10.50
N THR A 343 9.64 8.18 10.56
CA THR A 343 9.21 7.44 11.75
C THR A 343 10.30 6.45 12.18
N ILE A 344 10.79 5.58 11.28
CA ILE A 344 11.78 4.57 11.65
C ILE A 344 13.10 5.20 12.13
N VAL A 345 13.54 6.30 11.52
CA VAL A 345 14.74 7.01 11.98
C VAL A 345 14.51 7.70 13.33
N ALA A 346 13.31 8.22 13.59
CA ALA A 346 12.95 8.73 14.91
C ALA A 346 12.97 7.62 15.98
N LEU A 347 12.48 6.41 15.67
CA LEU A 347 12.60 5.25 16.55
C LEU A 347 14.06 4.91 16.86
N ALA A 348 14.92 4.92 15.83
CA ALA A 348 16.36 4.68 16.00
C ALA A 348 17.00 5.72 16.94
N LEU A 349 16.63 7.00 16.81
CA LEU A 349 17.12 8.08 17.68
C LEU A 349 16.63 7.93 19.12
N VAL A 350 15.34 7.62 19.32
CA VAL A 350 14.76 7.34 20.65
C VAL A 350 15.48 6.17 21.31
N ALA A 351 15.66 5.07 20.58
CA ALA A 351 16.36 3.89 21.08
C ALA A 351 17.83 4.18 21.41
N ALA A 352 18.52 5.00 20.60
CA ALA A 352 19.88 5.45 20.84
C ALA A 352 20.01 6.25 22.15
N ALA A 353 19.06 7.15 22.41
CA ALA A 353 19.00 7.96 23.62
C ALA A 353 18.81 7.10 24.87
N LEU A 354 17.83 6.18 24.85
CA LEU A 354 17.56 5.29 25.97
C LEU A 354 18.71 4.32 26.24
N GLY A 355 19.30 3.75 25.18
CA GLY A 355 20.48 2.91 25.29
C GLY A 355 21.71 3.66 25.84
N ALA A 356 21.67 5.00 25.90
CA ALA A 356 22.70 5.85 26.50
C ALA A 356 22.39 6.23 27.95
N GLY A 357 21.25 5.81 28.49
CA GLY A 357 20.79 6.25 29.80
C GLY A 357 20.19 7.65 29.81
N ALA A 358 19.49 8.08 28.76
CA ALA A 358 18.74 9.35 28.69
C ALA A 358 17.91 9.64 29.97
N PRO A 359 17.60 10.92 30.27
CA PRO A 359 16.88 11.31 31.49
C PRO A 359 15.45 10.75 31.55
N ARG A 360 14.83 10.84 32.74
CA ARG A 360 13.45 10.35 32.98
C ARG A 360 12.43 10.87 31.96
N GLY A 361 12.59 12.12 31.49
CA GLY A 361 11.73 12.73 30.48
C GLY A 361 11.70 12.02 29.13
N VAL A 362 12.68 11.17 28.80
CA VAL A 362 12.65 10.32 27.59
C VAL A 362 12.22 8.89 27.94
N ARG A 363 12.66 8.37 29.09
CA ARG A 363 12.36 6.98 29.50
C ARG A 363 10.88 6.74 29.78
N ILE A 364 10.21 7.67 30.47
CA ILE A 364 8.80 7.50 30.85
C ILE A 364 7.90 7.48 29.61
N PRO A 365 7.96 8.46 28.69
CA PRO A 365 7.16 8.40 27.46
C PRO A 365 7.39 7.14 26.66
N VAL A 366 8.61 6.62 26.59
CA VAL A 366 8.91 5.40 25.82
C VAL A 366 8.40 4.14 26.51
N ALA A 367 8.53 4.03 27.83
CA ALA A 367 7.92 2.92 28.57
C ALA A 367 6.39 2.91 28.37
N ILE A 368 5.76 4.09 28.41
CA ILE A 368 4.34 4.24 28.11
C ILE A 368 4.05 3.84 26.65
N LEU A 369 4.84 4.32 25.68
CA LEU A 369 4.68 3.96 24.26
C LEU A 369 4.79 2.45 24.02
N LEU A 370 5.72 1.76 24.67
CA LEU A 370 5.87 0.30 24.54
C LEU A 370 4.71 -0.45 25.18
N ALA A 371 4.32 -0.09 26.40
CA ALA A 371 3.17 -0.70 27.07
C ALA A 371 1.90 -0.48 26.26
N PHE A 372 1.75 0.72 25.72
CA PHE A 372 0.63 1.12 24.90
C PHE A 372 0.62 0.44 23.53
N GLY A 373 1.77 0.34 22.86
CA GLY A 373 1.90 -0.39 21.60
C GLY A 373 1.66 -1.88 21.75
N LEU A 374 2.06 -2.48 22.88
CA LEU A 374 1.69 -3.85 23.23
C LEU A 374 0.19 -3.98 23.46
N LEU A 375 -0.42 -3.07 24.21
CA LEU A 375 -1.88 -3.04 24.40
C LEU A 375 -2.61 -2.90 23.06
N GLN A 376 -2.13 -2.03 22.17
CA GLN A 376 -2.67 -1.90 20.82
C GLN A 376 -2.49 -3.17 20.00
N ALA A 377 -1.37 -3.89 20.11
CA ALA A 377 -1.20 -5.18 19.45
C ALA A 377 -2.25 -6.20 19.94
N VAL A 378 -2.54 -6.21 21.25
CA VAL A 378 -3.60 -7.03 21.82
C VAL A 378 -4.97 -6.60 21.32
N MET A 379 -5.28 -5.29 21.33
CA MET A 379 -6.54 -4.77 20.80
C MET A 379 -6.73 -5.09 19.32
N ILE A 380 -5.69 -4.97 18.51
CA ILE A 380 -5.69 -5.38 17.11
C ILE A 380 -6.13 -6.85 16.98
N VAL A 381 -5.58 -7.74 17.80
CA VAL A 381 -5.94 -9.17 17.82
C VAL A 381 -7.33 -9.43 18.42
N MET A 382 -7.82 -8.58 19.33
CA MET A 382 -9.17 -8.71 19.90
C MET A 382 -10.27 -8.19 18.96
N ASP A 383 -9.96 -7.17 18.16
CA ASP A 383 -10.83 -6.62 17.11
C ASP A 383 -10.82 -7.49 15.83
N ALA A 384 -10.09 -8.61 15.88
CA ALA A 384 -9.91 -9.54 14.78
C ALA A 384 -11.19 -10.30 14.42
N SER A 385 -11.11 -11.07 13.33
CA SER A 385 -12.17 -12.00 12.94
C SER A 385 -12.60 -12.91 14.11
N PRO A 386 -13.91 -13.12 14.35
CA PRO A 386 -14.39 -14.05 15.37
C PRO A 386 -14.16 -15.53 15.01
N ARG A 387 -13.66 -15.82 13.81
CA ARG A 387 -13.44 -17.19 13.31
C ARG A 387 -12.24 -17.85 13.96
N THR A 388 -12.14 -19.16 13.77
CA THR A 388 -10.96 -19.91 14.16
C THR A 388 -9.77 -19.60 13.24
N ILE A 389 -8.54 -19.73 13.77
CA ILE A 389 -7.32 -19.54 12.98
C ILE A 389 -7.28 -20.40 11.70
N PRO A 390 -7.65 -21.70 11.71
CA PRO A 390 -7.69 -22.52 10.49
C PRO A 390 -8.64 -21.98 9.42
N GLU A 391 -9.82 -21.49 9.81
CA GLU A 391 -10.79 -20.90 8.88
C GLU A 391 -10.24 -19.62 8.25
N ASN A 392 -9.59 -18.76 9.05
CA ASN A 392 -8.96 -17.54 8.55
C ASN A 392 -7.81 -17.84 7.58
N VAL A 393 -6.96 -18.81 7.92
CA VAL A 393 -5.89 -19.27 7.02
C VAL A 393 -6.48 -19.81 5.73
N HIS A 394 -7.57 -20.57 5.80
CA HIS A 394 -8.28 -21.06 4.62
C HIS A 394 -8.78 -19.89 3.75
N VAL A 395 -9.46 -18.90 4.34
CA VAL A 395 -9.92 -17.68 3.63
C VAL A 395 -8.77 -16.98 2.93
N LEU A 396 -7.64 -16.77 3.59
CA LEU A 396 -6.45 -16.15 2.97
C LEU A 396 -5.87 -16.99 1.82
N ALA A 397 -5.90 -18.31 1.96
CA ALA A 397 -5.34 -19.25 1.00
C ALA A 397 -6.25 -19.49 -0.22
N VAL A 398 -7.53 -19.15 -0.13
CA VAL A 398 -8.49 -19.28 -1.24
C VAL A 398 -8.95 -17.95 -1.80
N THR A 399 -8.85 -16.83 -1.09
CA THR A 399 -9.25 -15.52 -1.66
C THR A 399 -8.18 -15.05 -2.64
N LYS A 400 -8.59 -14.63 -3.85
CA LYS A 400 -7.70 -14.13 -4.90
C LYS A 400 -6.85 -12.94 -4.42
N GLY A 401 -5.57 -12.95 -4.81
CA GLY A 401 -4.61 -11.88 -4.53
C GLY A 401 -4.58 -10.77 -5.59
N TYR A 402 -5.47 -10.77 -6.58
CA TYR A 402 -5.42 -9.82 -7.69
C TYR A 402 -6.80 -9.22 -7.99
N ASP A 403 -6.78 -8.05 -8.64
CA ASP A 403 -7.94 -7.29 -9.09
C ASP A 403 -7.58 -6.54 -10.38
N TYR A 404 -8.30 -6.78 -11.47
CA TYR A 404 -7.88 -6.32 -12.79
C TYR A 404 -8.17 -4.84 -13.00
N SER A 405 -9.18 -4.27 -12.33
CA SER A 405 -9.63 -2.91 -12.62
C SER A 405 -8.51 -1.87 -12.46
N GLY A 406 -7.80 -1.88 -11.35
CA GLY A 406 -6.72 -0.91 -11.13
C GLY A 406 -5.58 -1.00 -12.16
N PHE A 407 -5.14 -2.23 -12.47
CA PHE A 407 -4.13 -2.49 -13.50
C PHE A 407 -4.63 -2.09 -14.91
N ALA A 408 -5.86 -2.45 -15.25
CA ALA A 408 -6.49 -2.14 -16.52
C ALA A 408 -6.63 -0.63 -16.73
N ALA A 409 -7.01 0.13 -15.70
CA ALA A 409 -7.14 1.58 -15.75
C ALA A 409 -5.82 2.27 -16.17
N LYS A 410 -4.68 1.67 -15.84
CA LYS A 410 -3.35 2.17 -16.24
C LYS A 410 -2.98 1.71 -17.64
N LEU A 411 -3.14 0.42 -17.95
CA LEU A 411 -2.72 -0.11 -19.24
C LEU A 411 -3.57 0.42 -20.40
N LEU A 412 -4.89 0.55 -20.20
CA LEU A 412 -5.83 1.08 -21.20
C LEU A 412 -5.61 2.56 -21.52
N LYS A 413 -4.92 3.32 -20.67
CA LYS A 413 -4.50 4.70 -20.98
C LYS A 413 -3.34 4.75 -21.96
N ARG A 414 -2.51 3.71 -21.99
CA ARG A 414 -1.30 3.62 -22.81
C ARG A 414 -1.55 2.90 -24.13
N ARG A 415 -2.65 2.15 -24.23
CA ARG A 415 -2.97 1.32 -25.38
C ARG A 415 -4.20 1.79 -26.14
N PRO A 416 -4.21 1.66 -27.48
CA PRO A 416 -5.39 1.96 -28.26
C PRO A 416 -6.49 0.94 -27.94
N ARG A 417 -7.75 1.38 -28.01
CA ARG A 417 -8.91 0.50 -27.81
C ARG A 417 -9.25 -0.26 -29.10
N THR A 418 -8.29 -1.04 -29.58
CA THR A 418 -8.46 -1.95 -30.73
C THR A 418 -8.34 -3.40 -30.27
N PRO A 419 -8.82 -4.38 -31.03
CA PRO A 419 -8.64 -5.80 -30.69
C PRO A 419 -7.20 -6.16 -30.31
N GLU A 420 -6.20 -5.60 -31.00
CA GLU A 420 -4.78 -5.83 -30.71
C GLU A 420 -4.33 -5.20 -29.38
N GLY A 421 -4.85 -4.01 -29.05
CA GLY A 421 -4.57 -3.35 -27.78
C GLY A 421 -5.15 -4.10 -26.58
N TRP A 422 -6.34 -4.69 -26.77
CA TRP A 422 -7.06 -5.46 -25.76
C TRP A 422 -6.61 -6.92 -25.66
N ALA A 423 -6.06 -7.50 -26.72
CA ALA A 423 -5.72 -8.93 -26.79
C ALA A 423 -4.96 -9.44 -25.55
N PRO A 424 -3.91 -8.74 -25.05
CA PRO A 424 -3.23 -9.16 -23.82
C PRO A 424 -4.07 -9.08 -22.55
N LEU A 425 -5.00 -8.12 -22.47
CA LEU A 425 -5.87 -7.95 -21.31
C LEU A 425 -6.98 -9.00 -21.25
N VAL A 426 -7.46 -9.47 -22.40
CA VAL A 426 -8.47 -10.54 -22.45
C VAL A 426 -7.86 -11.95 -22.41
N SER A 427 -6.52 -12.04 -22.43
CA SER A 427 -5.79 -13.31 -22.41
C SER A 427 -5.29 -13.74 -21.03
N PHE A 428 -5.63 -13.02 -19.95
CA PHE A 428 -5.39 -13.52 -18.60
C PHE A 428 -6.01 -14.92 -18.41
N GLU A 429 -5.30 -15.80 -17.70
CA GLU A 429 -5.80 -17.11 -17.31
C GLU A 429 -6.74 -16.96 -16.11
N GLU A 430 -7.96 -16.54 -16.40
CA GLU A 430 -9.00 -16.28 -15.40
C GLU A 430 -10.16 -17.28 -15.54
N PRO A 431 -10.37 -18.18 -14.55
CA PRO A 431 -11.49 -19.12 -14.54
C PRO A 431 -12.88 -18.47 -14.62
N SER A 432 -13.02 -17.24 -14.11
CA SER A 432 -14.25 -16.43 -14.15
C SER A 432 -14.11 -15.31 -15.17
N ARG A 433 -14.04 -15.65 -16.47
CA ARG A 433 -13.82 -14.69 -17.57
C ARG A 433 -14.78 -13.50 -17.53
N GLU A 434 -16.00 -13.72 -17.05
CA GLU A 434 -17.00 -12.68 -16.92
C GLU A 434 -16.60 -11.58 -15.92
N LEU A 435 -15.83 -11.92 -14.87
CA LEU A 435 -15.30 -10.94 -13.91
C LEU A 435 -14.23 -10.08 -14.58
N LEU A 436 -13.29 -10.72 -15.27
CA LEU A 436 -12.25 -10.03 -16.04
C LEU A 436 -12.88 -9.04 -17.02
N PHE A 437 -13.82 -9.52 -17.85
CA PHE A 437 -14.44 -8.69 -18.88
C PHE A 437 -15.23 -7.52 -18.28
N ALA A 438 -15.97 -7.75 -17.19
CA ALA A 438 -16.67 -6.69 -16.48
C ALA A 438 -15.69 -5.62 -15.94
N GLU A 439 -14.59 -6.01 -15.32
CA GLU A 439 -13.60 -5.06 -14.77
C GLU A 439 -12.87 -4.27 -15.86
N LEU A 440 -12.51 -4.92 -16.96
CA LEU A 440 -11.89 -4.22 -18.08
C LEU A 440 -12.85 -3.21 -18.72
N ALA A 441 -14.13 -3.58 -18.91
CA ALA A 441 -15.15 -2.66 -19.42
C ALA A 441 -15.43 -1.49 -18.48
N GLU A 442 -15.50 -1.76 -17.17
CA GLU A 442 -15.71 -0.70 -16.17
C GLU A 442 -14.67 0.41 -16.32
N GLU A 443 -13.39 0.04 -16.46
CA GLU A 443 -12.30 1.00 -16.53
C GLU A 443 -12.13 1.63 -17.91
N ALA A 444 -12.39 0.87 -18.98
CA ALA A 444 -12.33 1.41 -20.34
C ALA A 444 -13.43 2.45 -20.59
N TYR A 445 -14.66 2.18 -20.15
CA TYR A 445 -15.82 2.98 -20.56
C TYR A 445 -16.41 3.85 -19.46
N ARG A 446 -15.81 3.89 -18.27
CA ARG A 446 -16.32 4.63 -17.09
C ARG A 446 -16.85 6.02 -17.45
N ASP A 447 -16.06 6.78 -18.21
CA ASP A 447 -16.31 8.18 -18.57
C ASP A 447 -16.32 8.39 -20.09
N ASP A 448 -16.63 7.35 -20.87
CA ASP A 448 -16.65 7.42 -22.33
C ASP A 448 -17.90 8.16 -22.82
N PRO A 449 -17.80 9.20 -23.67
CA PRO A 449 -18.94 9.99 -24.12
C PRO A 449 -19.66 9.44 -25.36
N ARG A 450 -19.15 8.36 -25.97
CA ARG A 450 -19.69 7.84 -27.24
C ARG A 450 -21.05 7.16 -27.02
N PRO A 451 -21.93 7.11 -28.03
CA PRO A 451 -23.22 6.42 -27.93
C PRO A 451 -23.08 4.91 -27.66
N PHE A 452 -24.07 4.33 -26.96
CA PHE A 452 -24.03 2.92 -26.52
C PHE A 452 -23.77 1.92 -27.65
N ALA A 453 -24.41 2.12 -28.81
CA ALA A 453 -24.22 1.27 -29.98
C ALA A 453 -22.77 1.27 -30.50
N ALA A 454 -22.01 2.35 -30.31
CA ALA A 454 -20.60 2.39 -30.69
C ALA A 454 -19.73 1.58 -29.73
N VAL A 455 -20.00 1.68 -28.42
CA VAL A 455 -19.32 0.90 -27.37
C VAL A 455 -19.59 -0.60 -27.56
N VAL A 456 -20.85 -0.99 -27.79
CA VAL A 456 -21.21 -2.39 -28.02
C VAL A 456 -20.49 -2.98 -29.23
N ARG A 457 -20.45 -2.27 -30.37
CA ARG A 457 -19.72 -2.76 -31.56
C ARG A 457 -18.22 -2.95 -31.30
N GLU A 458 -17.61 -2.08 -30.50
CA GLU A 458 -16.21 -2.24 -30.10
C GLU A 458 -16.02 -3.49 -29.22
N LEU A 459 -16.90 -3.68 -28.23
CA LEU A 459 -16.90 -4.85 -27.36
C LEU A 459 -17.13 -6.17 -28.13
N GLU A 460 -18.01 -6.17 -29.12
CA GLU A 460 -18.22 -7.32 -30.03
C GLU A 460 -16.93 -7.69 -30.77
N GLY A 461 -16.20 -6.68 -31.26
CA GLY A 461 -14.92 -6.87 -31.94
C GLY A 461 -13.81 -7.39 -31.03
N VAL A 462 -13.78 -6.97 -29.76
CA VAL A 462 -12.75 -7.36 -28.79
C VAL A 462 -13.06 -8.69 -28.09
N GLY A 463 -14.31 -8.89 -27.68
CA GLY A 463 -14.72 -9.99 -26.82
C GLY A 463 -15.07 -11.29 -27.53
N GLY A 464 -15.22 -11.26 -28.86
CA GLY A 464 -15.63 -12.43 -29.64
C GLY A 464 -16.92 -13.04 -29.11
N ALA A 465 -16.98 -14.37 -28.93
CA ALA A 465 -18.17 -15.04 -28.41
C ALA A 465 -18.56 -14.64 -26.98
N GLY A 466 -17.62 -14.11 -26.17
CA GLY A 466 -17.86 -13.71 -24.78
C GLY A 466 -18.15 -12.22 -24.60
N TRP A 467 -18.36 -11.45 -25.68
CA TRP A 467 -18.48 -9.99 -25.61
C TRP A 467 -19.59 -9.50 -24.65
N ARG A 468 -20.65 -10.28 -24.48
CA ARG A 468 -21.78 -9.91 -23.60
C ARG A 468 -21.36 -9.77 -22.14
N ASP A 469 -20.31 -10.45 -21.69
CA ASP A 469 -19.90 -10.35 -20.29
C ASP A 469 -19.31 -8.97 -19.95
N PHE A 470 -18.77 -8.24 -20.94
CA PHE A 470 -18.34 -6.85 -20.75
C PHE A 470 -19.47 -5.92 -20.36
N LEU A 471 -20.72 -6.22 -20.73
CA LEU A 471 -21.88 -5.37 -20.41
C LEU A 471 -22.07 -5.19 -18.90
N ARG A 472 -21.66 -6.18 -18.09
CA ARG A 472 -21.71 -6.10 -16.62
C ARG A 472 -20.78 -5.02 -16.03
N GLY A 473 -19.80 -4.56 -16.81
CA GLY A 473 -18.90 -3.46 -16.44
C GLY A 473 -19.44 -2.07 -16.79
N LEU A 474 -20.51 -1.97 -17.58
CA LEU A 474 -20.96 -0.68 -18.13
C LEU A 474 -21.87 0.14 -17.21
N GLY A 475 -22.01 -0.21 -15.93
CA GLY A 475 -22.95 0.45 -15.03
C GLY A 475 -22.73 1.96 -14.89
N ARG A 476 -21.48 2.38 -14.69
CA ARG A 476 -21.14 3.82 -14.62
C ARG A 476 -21.38 4.54 -15.96
N TYR A 477 -21.03 3.89 -17.06
CA TYR A 477 -21.27 4.40 -18.40
C TYR A 477 -22.76 4.67 -18.64
N VAL A 478 -23.62 3.69 -18.33
CA VAL A 478 -25.09 3.79 -18.46
C VAL A 478 -25.62 4.90 -17.55
N MET A 479 -25.15 4.94 -16.31
CA MET A 479 -25.53 5.98 -15.34
C MET A 479 -25.23 7.39 -15.84
N LEU A 480 -24.04 7.63 -16.42
CA LEU A 480 -23.67 8.94 -16.96
C LEU A 480 -24.57 9.35 -18.15
N HIS A 481 -24.88 8.41 -19.05
CA HIS A 481 -25.75 8.68 -20.20
C HIS A 481 -27.21 8.91 -19.80
N ALA A 482 -27.62 8.41 -18.64
CA ALA A 482 -28.91 8.71 -18.02
C ALA A 482 -28.89 10.00 -17.17
N GLY A 483 -27.86 10.85 -17.31
CA GLY A 483 -27.75 12.11 -16.57
C GLY A 483 -27.43 11.94 -15.08
N GLY A 484 -26.92 10.77 -14.67
CA GLY A 484 -26.64 10.45 -13.27
C GLY A 484 -27.87 9.98 -12.46
N ASP A 485 -29.04 9.81 -13.11
CA ASP A 485 -30.23 9.31 -12.46
C ASP A 485 -30.39 7.80 -12.62
N LEU A 486 -30.37 7.08 -11.49
CA LEU A 486 -30.41 5.62 -11.46
C LEU A 486 -31.76 5.06 -11.96
N ASN A 487 -32.87 5.74 -11.67
CA ASN A 487 -34.20 5.26 -12.08
C ASN A 487 -34.38 5.40 -13.60
N SER A 488 -33.96 6.54 -14.16
CA SER A 488 -33.90 6.75 -15.62
C SER A 488 -32.96 5.74 -16.30
N ALA A 489 -31.82 5.44 -15.70
CA ALA A 489 -30.89 4.43 -16.20
C ALA A 489 -31.55 3.05 -16.26
N LEU A 490 -32.21 2.61 -15.17
CA LEU A 490 -32.87 1.32 -15.13
C LEU A 490 -34.04 1.22 -16.11
N ALA A 491 -34.85 2.28 -16.22
CA ALA A 491 -35.93 2.35 -17.20
C ALA A 491 -35.39 2.20 -18.64
N ALA A 492 -34.27 2.88 -18.96
CA ALA A 492 -33.61 2.74 -20.25
C ALA A 492 -33.09 1.31 -20.50
N THR A 493 -32.57 0.63 -19.47
CA THR A 493 -32.13 -0.77 -19.63
C THR A 493 -33.28 -1.74 -19.85
N ASN A 494 -34.45 -1.50 -19.22
CA ASN A 494 -35.62 -2.37 -19.36
C ASN A 494 -36.21 -2.33 -20.78
N ALA A 495 -36.00 -1.22 -21.50
CA ALA A 495 -36.40 -1.08 -22.90
C ALA A 495 -35.51 -1.86 -23.90
N ILE A 496 -34.39 -2.45 -23.44
CA ILE A 496 -33.44 -3.15 -24.31
C ILE A 496 -33.70 -4.67 -24.29
N GLU A 497 -34.13 -5.21 -25.43
CA GLU A 497 -34.47 -6.63 -25.61
C GLU A 497 -33.25 -7.59 -25.63
N ASN A 498 -33.52 -8.89 -25.76
CA ASN A 498 -32.53 -9.97 -25.95
C ASN A 498 -31.57 -10.25 -24.77
N GLY A 499 -32.01 -9.96 -23.54
CA GLY A 499 -31.24 -10.19 -22.33
C GLY A 499 -30.12 -9.17 -22.07
N THR A 500 -29.88 -8.24 -23.00
CA THR A 500 -28.94 -7.12 -22.83
C THR A 500 -29.39 -6.20 -21.70
N GLY A 501 -30.69 -5.89 -21.63
CA GLY A 501 -31.28 -5.08 -20.55
C GLY A 501 -30.99 -5.66 -19.15
N ARG A 502 -31.12 -6.98 -18.99
CA ARG A 502 -30.79 -7.69 -17.74
C ARG A 502 -29.33 -7.46 -17.33
N LEU A 503 -28.38 -7.64 -18.25
CA LEU A 503 -26.95 -7.48 -17.96
C LEU A 503 -26.58 -6.05 -17.58
N LEU A 504 -27.20 -5.06 -18.21
CA LEU A 504 -26.98 -3.64 -17.88
C LEU A 504 -27.64 -3.25 -16.55
N ALA A 505 -28.80 -3.82 -16.21
CA ALA A 505 -29.41 -3.65 -14.89
C ALA A 505 -28.50 -4.22 -13.78
N GLU A 506 -27.92 -5.41 -14.00
CA GLU A 506 -26.87 -5.96 -13.11
C GLU A 506 -25.67 -5.01 -13.01
N ALA A 507 -25.19 -4.48 -14.14
CA ALA A 507 -24.09 -3.52 -14.17
C ALA A 507 -24.37 -2.25 -13.35
N LEU A 508 -25.60 -1.73 -13.44
CA LEU A 508 -26.06 -0.59 -12.64
C LEU A 508 -26.05 -0.95 -11.15
N GLY A 509 -26.50 -2.13 -10.74
CA GLY A 509 -26.40 -2.59 -9.35
C GLY A 509 -24.96 -2.71 -8.85
N ARG A 510 -24.03 -3.15 -9.71
CA ARG A 510 -22.58 -3.25 -9.41
C ARG A 510 -21.93 -1.87 -9.14
N THR A 511 -22.50 -0.81 -9.71
CA THR A 511 -21.97 0.56 -9.62
C THR A 511 -22.73 1.44 -8.62
N GLY A 512 -24.05 1.57 -8.81
CA GLY A 512 -24.97 2.53 -8.19
C GLY A 512 -24.60 4.00 -8.36
N LYS A 513 -25.08 4.85 -7.44
CA LYS A 513 -25.07 6.32 -7.57
C LYS A 513 -23.71 6.97 -7.30
N GLY A 514 -22.77 6.28 -6.66
CA GLY A 514 -21.49 6.89 -6.30
C GLY A 514 -20.42 5.92 -5.84
N PHE A 515 -19.24 6.48 -5.59
CA PHE A 515 -18.06 5.73 -5.14
C PHE A 515 -18.13 5.37 -3.64
N ALA A 516 -18.89 6.13 -2.84
CA ALA A 516 -19.03 5.91 -1.41
C ALA A 516 -19.98 4.73 -1.15
N VAL A 517 -19.42 3.60 -0.74
CA VAL A 517 -20.16 2.39 -0.41
C VAL A 517 -20.31 2.28 1.10
N THR A 518 -21.19 3.12 1.66
CA THR A 518 -21.61 2.97 3.06
C THR A 518 -22.89 2.14 3.14
N PRO A 519 -23.11 1.40 4.26
CA PRO A 519 -24.36 0.68 4.48
C PRO A 519 -25.60 1.54 4.25
N ASP A 520 -25.61 2.76 4.78
CA ASP A 520 -26.73 3.69 4.66
C ASP A 520 -26.96 4.18 3.23
N ALA A 521 -25.88 4.45 2.49
CA ALA A 521 -25.98 4.86 1.09
C ALA A 521 -26.56 3.73 0.22
N ILE A 522 -26.10 2.49 0.41
CA ILE A 522 -26.66 1.33 -0.31
C ILE A 522 -28.12 1.13 0.06
N ARG A 523 -28.45 1.21 1.37
CA ARG A 523 -29.83 1.05 1.85
C ARG A 523 -30.76 2.08 1.22
N ALA A 524 -30.38 3.37 1.27
CA ALA A 524 -31.16 4.44 0.67
C ALA A 524 -31.31 4.27 -0.86
N GLU A 525 -30.27 3.80 -1.54
CA GLU A 525 -30.29 3.52 -2.98
C GLU A 525 -31.24 2.37 -3.33
N VAL A 526 -31.14 1.23 -2.63
CA VAL A 526 -32.00 0.06 -2.83
C VAL A 526 -33.46 0.41 -2.57
N HIS A 527 -33.77 1.07 -1.46
CA HIS A 527 -35.13 1.50 -1.15
C HIS A 527 -35.71 2.42 -2.23
N GLY A 528 -34.93 3.38 -2.75
CA GLY A 528 -35.41 4.31 -3.78
C GLY A 528 -35.63 3.69 -5.16
N VAL A 529 -34.95 2.59 -5.48
CA VAL A 529 -35.10 1.90 -6.78
C VAL A 529 -36.30 0.96 -6.78
N LEU A 530 -36.54 0.25 -5.68
CA LEU A 530 -37.55 -0.82 -5.63
C LEU A 530 -38.99 -0.32 -5.79
N ASP A 531 -39.22 0.98 -5.59
CA ASP A 531 -40.50 1.63 -5.87
C ASP A 531 -40.74 1.91 -7.37
N SER A 532 -39.69 1.83 -8.21
CA SER A 532 -39.71 2.33 -9.59
C SER A 532 -39.43 1.29 -10.67
N VAL A 533 -38.98 0.08 -10.29
CA VAL A 533 -38.59 -0.99 -11.22
C VAL A 533 -39.13 -2.31 -10.73
N ASP A 534 -39.74 -3.09 -11.62
CA ASP A 534 -40.30 -4.41 -11.36
C ASP A 534 -39.66 -5.50 -12.24
N GLY A 535 -40.09 -6.75 -12.03
CA GLY A 535 -39.74 -7.88 -12.87
C GLY A 535 -38.24 -8.20 -12.93
N GLU A 536 -37.77 -8.55 -14.13
CA GLU A 536 -36.42 -9.07 -14.35
C GLU A 536 -35.32 -8.01 -14.16
N ALA A 537 -35.59 -6.75 -14.52
CA ALA A 537 -34.65 -5.66 -14.32
C ALA A 537 -34.37 -5.42 -12.83
N ARG A 538 -35.40 -5.50 -11.97
CA ARG A 538 -35.26 -5.43 -10.51
C ARG A 538 -34.39 -6.57 -9.98
N ALA A 539 -34.69 -7.80 -10.38
CA ALA A 539 -33.93 -8.98 -9.97
C ALA A 539 -32.43 -8.84 -10.33
N ALA A 540 -32.13 -8.49 -11.58
CA ALA A 540 -30.76 -8.33 -12.04
C ALA A 540 -30.03 -7.17 -11.35
N TYR A 541 -30.71 -6.04 -11.13
CA TYR A 541 -30.16 -4.93 -10.37
C TYR A 541 -29.78 -5.36 -8.94
N LEU A 542 -30.65 -6.09 -8.24
CA LEU A 542 -30.38 -6.62 -6.90
C LEU A 542 -29.23 -7.62 -6.88
N GLU A 543 -29.11 -8.50 -7.88
CA GLU A 543 -27.92 -9.34 -8.06
C GLU A 543 -26.65 -8.49 -8.17
N GLY A 544 -26.69 -7.41 -8.96
CA GLY A 544 -25.60 -6.44 -9.07
C GLY A 544 -25.26 -5.77 -7.74
N VAL A 545 -26.26 -5.38 -6.94
CA VAL A 545 -26.06 -4.79 -5.60
C VAL A 545 -25.39 -5.78 -4.66
N GLY A 546 -25.83 -7.04 -4.65
CA GLY A 546 -25.19 -8.11 -3.87
C GLY A 546 -23.71 -8.28 -4.23
N ALA A 547 -23.40 -8.30 -5.53
CA ALA A 547 -22.02 -8.34 -6.02
C ALA A 547 -21.21 -7.10 -5.59
N ARG A 548 -21.79 -5.90 -5.65
CA ARG A 548 -21.14 -4.67 -5.18
C ARG A 548 -20.82 -4.72 -3.69
N VAL A 549 -21.74 -5.21 -2.86
CA VAL A 549 -21.51 -5.38 -1.42
C VAL A 549 -20.34 -6.32 -1.17
N CYS A 550 -20.30 -7.48 -1.84
CA CYS A 550 -19.15 -8.38 -1.77
C CYS A 550 -17.85 -7.66 -2.18
N ARG A 551 -17.82 -7.07 -3.38
CA ARG A 551 -16.61 -6.45 -3.95
C ARG A 551 -16.09 -5.29 -3.09
N ARG A 552 -16.96 -4.44 -2.56
CA ARG A 552 -16.57 -3.17 -1.93
C ARG A 552 -16.46 -3.25 -0.40
N MET A 553 -17.19 -4.18 0.22
CA MET A 553 -17.23 -4.31 1.68
C MET A 553 -16.44 -5.52 2.19
N VAL A 554 -16.20 -6.55 1.36
CA VAL A 554 -15.41 -7.74 1.74
C VAL A 554 -13.99 -7.68 1.16
N VAL A 555 -13.85 -7.33 -0.12
CA VAL A 555 -12.56 -7.40 -0.87
C VAL A 555 -12.04 -6.06 -1.42
N GLY A 556 -12.68 -4.93 -1.07
CA GLY A 556 -12.56 -3.66 -1.79
C GLY A 556 -11.25 -2.89 -1.56
N PRO A 557 -10.53 -2.46 -2.62
CA PRO A 557 -9.20 -1.84 -2.52
C PRO A 557 -9.12 -0.42 -1.90
N TYR A 558 -10.24 0.32 -1.79
CA TYR A 558 -10.17 1.77 -1.54
C TYR A 558 -11.10 2.33 -0.45
N SER A 559 -12.08 1.55 0.01
CA SER A 559 -13.01 1.98 1.06
C SER A 559 -12.58 1.57 2.47
N GLY A 560 -11.49 0.78 2.60
CA GLY A 560 -11.26 -0.07 3.76
C GLY A 560 -12.40 -1.08 3.79
N ALA A 561 -12.13 -2.34 3.44
CA ALA A 561 -13.17 -3.37 3.46
C ALA A 561 -13.85 -3.35 4.85
N LEU A 562 -15.09 -2.85 4.92
CA LEU A 562 -15.81 -2.65 6.19
C LEU A 562 -15.89 -3.96 6.99
N PHE A 563 -15.94 -5.07 6.26
CA PHE A 563 -16.00 -6.42 6.80
C PHE A 563 -14.67 -7.19 6.67
N ALA A 564 -13.59 -6.62 6.13
CA ALA A 564 -12.23 -7.20 6.15
C ALA A 564 -12.15 -8.74 5.96
N LEU A 565 -12.59 -9.27 4.80
CA LEU A 565 -12.67 -10.72 4.54
C LEU A 565 -13.68 -11.52 5.40
N GLU A 566 -14.70 -10.86 5.95
CA GLU A 566 -15.85 -11.49 6.63
C GLU A 566 -17.10 -11.57 5.72
N PRO A 567 -17.15 -12.52 4.76
CA PRO A 567 -18.34 -12.67 3.92
C PRO A 567 -19.61 -12.95 4.72
N GLN A 568 -19.54 -13.59 5.89
CA GLN A 568 -20.74 -13.88 6.70
C GLN A 568 -21.35 -12.62 7.32
N ALA A 569 -20.52 -11.69 7.82
CA ALA A 569 -21.00 -10.42 8.35
C ALA A 569 -21.64 -9.57 7.24
N ALA A 570 -20.97 -9.51 6.08
CA ALA A 570 -21.51 -8.84 4.89
C ALA A 570 -22.82 -9.48 4.41
N ARG A 571 -22.91 -10.81 4.43
CA ARG A 571 -24.12 -11.56 4.08
C ARG A 571 -25.29 -11.24 5.01
N GLY A 572 -25.05 -11.05 6.30
CA GLY A 572 -26.06 -10.55 7.25
C GLY A 572 -26.59 -9.18 6.83
N PHE A 573 -25.72 -8.23 6.50
CA PHE A 573 -26.12 -6.93 5.96
C PHE A 573 -26.92 -7.05 4.65
N VAL A 574 -26.53 -7.95 3.75
CA VAL A 574 -27.28 -8.22 2.51
C VAL A 574 -28.70 -8.73 2.80
N VAL A 575 -28.88 -9.57 3.81
CA VAL A 575 -30.22 -10.02 4.26
C VAL A 575 -31.04 -8.84 4.79
N ASP A 576 -30.41 -7.94 5.56
CA ASP A 576 -31.07 -6.77 6.14
C ASP A 576 -31.41 -5.67 5.12
N LEU A 577 -30.92 -5.76 3.88
CA LEU A 577 -31.27 -4.86 2.78
C LEU A 577 -32.59 -5.25 2.09
N ALA A 578 -33.01 -6.50 2.20
CA ALA A 578 -34.17 -7.02 1.47
C ALA A 578 -35.51 -6.58 2.09
N PHE A 579 -36.51 -6.31 1.24
CA PHE A 579 -37.88 -6.01 1.68
C PHE A 579 -38.73 -7.28 1.83
N ASP A 580 -38.52 -8.23 0.93
CA ASP A 580 -39.23 -9.50 0.89
C ASP A 580 -38.27 -10.67 0.60
N ALA A 581 -38.83 -11.87 0.51
CA ALA A 581 -38.06 -13.09 0.29
C ALA A 581 -37.42 -13.15 -1.11
N GLY A 582 -38.06 -12.56 -2.14
CA GLY A 582 -37.55 -12.56 -3.51
C GLY A 582 -36.37 -11.61 -3.67
N ASP A 583 -36.47 -10.40 -3.12
CA ASP A 583 -35.35 -9.45 -3.11
C ASP A 583 -34.12 -10.05 -2.41
N ARG A 584 -34.36 -10.72 -1.29
CA ARG A 584 -33.32 -11.41 -0.52
C ARG A 584 -32.62 -12.47 -1.35
N GLU A 585 -33.36 -13.26 -2.12
CA GLU A 585 -32.81 -14.31 -2.98
C GLU A 585 -31.87 -13.72 -4.03
N HIS A 586 -32.29 -12.67 -4.75
CA HIS A 586 -31.46 -12.03 -5.78
C HIS A 586 -30.21 -11.35 -5.22
N LEU A 587 -30.36 -10.62 -4.10
CA LEU A 587 -29.25 -10.01 -3.38
C LEU A 587 -28.21 -11.04 -2.94
N LEU A 588 -28.65 -12.17 -2.36
CA LEU A 588 -27.77 -13.25 -1.93
C LEU A 588 -27.14 -13.97 -3.12
N ALA A 589 -27.89 -14.23 -4.19
CA ALA A 589 -27.37 -14.88 -5.40
C ALA A 589 -26.22 -14.07 -6.02
N GLY A 590 -26.39 -12.75 -6.14
CA GLY A 590 -25.34 -11.86 -6.63
C GLY A 590 -24.12 -11.79 -5.72
N PHE A 591 -24.34 -11.73 -4.40
CA PHE A 591 -23.27 -11.76 -3.40
C PHE A 591 -22.46 -13.06 -3.45
N ASP A 592 -23.15 -14.21 -3.39
CA ASP A 592 -22.54 -15.53 -3.34
C ASP A 592 -21.80 -15.84 -4.67
N ALA A 593 -22.35 -15.41 -5.81
CA ALA A 593 -21.69 -15.52 -7.11
C ALA A 593 -20.40 -14.68 -7.19
N GLU A 594 -20.43 -13.43 -6.73
CA GLU A 594 -19.23 -12.59 -6.71
C GLU A 594 -18.18 -13.16 -5.74
N TRP A 595 -18.58 -13.64 -4.56
CA TRP A 595 -17.68 -14.29 -3.62
C TRP A 595 -17.04 -15.54 -4.22
N ALA A 596 -17.82 -16.40 -4.89
CA ALA A 596 -17.32 -17.59 -5.57
C ALA A 596 -16.33 -17.28 -6.70
N ARG A 597 -16.45 -16.12 -7.36
CA ARG A 597 -15.48 -15.65 -8.37
C ARG A 597 -14.20 -15.10 -7.74
N ARG A 598 -14.27 -14.62 -6.50
CA ARG A 598 -13.14 -14.12 -5.72
C ARG A 598 -12.42 -15.22 -4.95
N THR A 599 -12.96 -16.42 -4.91
CA THR A 599 -12.29 -17.61 -4.39
C THR A 599 -11.62 -18.41 -5.51
N LEU A 600 -10.40 -18.85 -5.26
CA LEU A 600 -9.64 -19.76 -6.12
C LEU A 600 -10.32 -21.13 -6.09
N ARG A 601 -10.70 -21.61 -7.26
CA ARG A 601 -11.13 -23.01 -7.44
C ARG A 601 -9.87 -23.87 -7.40
N ARG A 602 -9.73 -24.70 -6.37
CA ARG A 602 -8.65 -25.68 -6.25
C ARG A 602 -9.03 -27.00 -6.89
#